data_AF-A0A545SA76-F1
#
_entry.id   AF-A0A545SA76-F1
#
_cell.length_a   1.000
_cell.length_b   1.000
_cell.length_c   1.000
_cell.angle_alpha   90.00
_cell.angle_beta   90.00
_cell.angle_gamma   90.00
#
_symmetry.space_group_name_H-M   'P 1'
#
loop_
_entity.id
_entity.type
_entity.pdbx_description
1 polymer ?
#
loop_
_entity_poly.entity_id
_entity_poly.type
_entity_poly.pdbx_seq_one_letter_code
_entity_poly.pdbx_strand_id
1 'polypeptide(L)'
;MTYAKVIVKGGLNLFPKWANTAQNAFYYTSYNDFLPTLYRVDLATASRVKIVASEGMVVCSDVSSDAKRLLLTMAPKGSIDVYEYILGGALKRVTNFKGIDVNGKYLANEKSIAFVSDMLGSANIYSKSINGTNFSKIAYYGGNNSSCDTSGDYILYSSNESGGSNIYLGATQSTYIRALTSSGYNYLPRFSNDGRVILYIRKVGSGNEIRYLNLATKQTLAYPMVQGEIQSIDW
;
A
#
# COMPACT_ATOMS: atom_id res chain seq x y z
N MET A 1 19.26 -6.00 -10.86
CA MET A 1 19.69 -4.96 -9.90
C MET A 1 21.19 -5.12 -9.69
N THR A 2 21.98 -4.07 -9.80
CA THR A 2 23.43 -4.12 -9.52
C THR A 2 23.75 -3.87 -8.05
N TYR A 3 22.78 -3.43 -7.25
CA TYR A 3 22.94 -3.18 -5.81
C TYR A 3 21.72 -3.65 -5.04
N ALA A 4 21.95 -4.38 -3.95
CA ALA A 4 20.96 -4.76 -2.96
C ALA A 4 21.63 -4.77 -1.58
N LYS A 5 20.92 -4.30 -0.55
CA LYS A 5 21.40 -4.31 0.83
C LYS A 5 20.31 -4.86 1.75
N VAL A 6 20.64 -5.93 2.47
CA VAL A 6 19.75 -6.51 3.49
C VAL A 6 19.80 -5.63 4.73
N ILE A 7 18.65 -5.10 5.15
CA ILE A 7 18.53 -4.26 6.36
C ILE A 7 17.95 -5.07 7.54
N VAL A 8 16.90 -5.86 7.28
CA VAL A 8 16.26 -6.72 8.27
C VAL A 8 16.40 -8.17 7.79
N LYS A 9 16.74 -9.07 8.71
CA LYS A 9 16.92 -10.51 8.42
C LYS A 9 16.31 -11.37 9.53
N GLY A 10 15.94 -12.60 9.17
CA GLY A 10 15.44 -13.60 10.10
C GLY A 10 13.93 -13.51 10.32
N GLY A 11 13.26 -14.66 10.23
CA GLY A 11 11.81 -14.77 10.42
C GLY A 11 10.98 -14.08 9.33
N LEU A 12 9.70 -13.85 9.62
CA LEU A 12 8.73 -13.28 8.67
C LEU A 12 8.55 -11.78 8.92
N ASN A 13 9.05 -10.98 7.97
CA ASN A 13 8.99 -9.52 8.00
C ASN A 13 8.39 -9.04 6.67
N LEU A 14 7.26 -8.33 6.72
CA LEU A 14 6.45 -8.01 5.54
C LEU A 14 6.02 -6.54 5.51
N PHE A 15 5.56 -6.11 4.33
CA PHE A 15 4.90 -4.83 4.08
C PHE A 15 5.73 -3.62 4.53
N PRO A 16 6.91 -3.39 3.92
CA PRO A 16 7.67 -2.18 4.19
C PRO A 16 6.89 -0.94 3.73
N LYS A 17 7.05 0.16 4.46
CA LYS A 17 6.53 1.49 4.12
C LYS A 17 7.54 2.56 4.52
N TRP A 18 7.98 3.42 3.61
CA TRP A 18 8.88 4.52 3.96
C TRP A 18 8.24 5.44 5.00
N ALA A 19 9.03 5.83 6.00
CA ALA A 19 8.55 6.63 7.12
C ALA A 19 8.54 8.14 6.81
N ASN A 20 9.20 8.57 5.73
CA ASN A 20 9.30 9.97 5.32
C ASN A 20 9.82 10.09 3.88
N THR A 21 9.70 11.28 3.30
CA THR A 21 10.20 11.61 1.94
C THR A 21 11.71 11.48 1.80
N ALA A 22 12.47 11.65 2.90
CA ALA A 22 13.93 11.49 2.87
C ALA A 22 14.38 10.01 2.78
N GLN A 23 13.44 9.06 2.92
CA GLN A 23 13.67 7.62 2.84
C GLN A 23 14.85 7.14 3.71
N ASN A 24 15.02 7.75 4.88
CA ASN A 24 16.06 7.39 5.84
C ASN A 24 15.57 6.47 6.96
N ALA A 25 14.28 6.15 6.96
CA ALA A 25 13.64 5.23 7.87
C ALA A 25 12.41 4.59 7.23
N PHE A 26 12.04 3.39 7.65
CA PHE A 26 10.86 2.70 7.15
C PHE A 26 10.17 1.92 8.27
N TYR A 27 8.86 1.70 8.10
CA TYR A 27 8.05 0.80 8.89
C TYR A 27 7.97 -0.57 8.23
N TYR A 28 7.81 -1.62 9.03
CA TYR A 28 7.49 -2.96 8.54
C TYR A 28 6.81 -3.78 9.64
N THR A 29 6.09 -4.83 9.26
CA THR A 29 5.44 -5.75 10.20
C THR A 29 6.29 -6.99 10.42
N SER A 30 6.60 -7.28 11.69
CA SER A 30 7.24 -8.51 12.15
C SER A 30 6.18 -9.47 12.68
N TYR A 31 6.26 -10.73 12.25
CA TYR A 31 5.44 -11.85 12.77
C TYR A 31 6.26 -12.80 13.65
N ASN A 32 7.43 -12.36 14.11
CA ASN A 32 8.36 -13.20 14.88
C ASN A 32 8.05 -13.21 16.38
N ASP A 33 7.27 -12.23 16.84
CA ASP A 33 6.84 -12.10 18.21
C ASP A 33 5.45 -12.76 18.41
N PHE A 34 5.02 -12.94 19.66
CA PHE A 34 3.70 -13.52 19.96
C PHE A 34 2.55 -12.78 19.25
N LEU A 35 2.66 -11.46 19.12
CA LEU A 35 1.71 -10.62 18.39
C LEU A 35 2.38 -10.02 17.14
N PRO A 36 1.68 -9.96 15.98
CA PRO A 36 2.11 -9.14 14.86
C PRO A 36 2.40 -7.70 15.32
N THR A 37 3.60 -7.23 15.01
CA THR A 37 4.11 -5.97 15.56
C THR A 37 4.70 -5.11 14.46
N LEU A 38 4.25 -3.86 14.39
CA LEU A 38 4.81 -2.82 13.54
C LEU A 38 6.06 -2.25 14.19
N TYR A 39 7.15 -2.27 13.45
CA TYR A 39 8.42 -1.67 13.85
C TYR A 39 8.79 -0.52 12.91
N ARG A 40 9.55 0.44 13.41
CA ARG A 40 10.27 1.44 12.62
C ARG A 40 11.77 1.14 12.68
N VAL A 41 12.45 1.22 11.55
CA VAL A 41 13.90 1.11 11.44
C VAL A 41 14.46 2.41 10.89
N ASP A 42 15.49 2.93 11.56
CA ASP A 42 16.31 4.03 11.09
C ASP A 42 17.53 3.49 10.33
N LEU A 43 17.77 3.95 9.10
CA LEU A 43 18.82 3.42 8.23
C LEU A 43 20.23 3.88 8.61
N ALA A 44 20.36 5.04 9.25
CA ALA A 44 21.67 5.59 9.64
C ALA A 44 22.21 4.87 10.88
N THR A 45 21.33 4.61 11.85
CA THR A 45 21.69 4.01 13.14
C THR A 45 21.43 2.51 13.22
N ALA A 46 20.70 1.95 12.25
CA ALA A 46 20.13 0.59 12.30
C ALA A 46 19.24 0.36 13.54
N SER A 47 18.81 1.43 14.23
CA SER A 47 17.96 1.31 15.40
C SER A 47 16.56 0.85 15.00
N ARG A 48 16.00 -0.07 15.78
CA ARG A 48 14.67 -0.64 15.60
C ARG A 48 13.81 -0.30 16.81
N VAL A 49 12.66 0.33 16.56
CA VAL A 49 11.72 0.73 17.63
C VAL A 49 10.36 0.10 17.37
N LYS A 50 9.74 -0.45 18.40
CA LYS A 50 8.36 -0.95 18.37
C LYS A 50 7.40 0.23 18.31
N ILE A 51 6.47 0.22 17.36
CA ILE A 51 5.45 1.27 17.19
C ILE A 51 4.13 0.82 17.80
N VAL A 52 3.59 -0.31 17.34
CA VAL A 52 2.31 -0.84 17.80
C VAL A 52 2.24 -2.35 17.53
N ALA A 53 1.52 -3.09 18.37
CA ALA A 53 1.20 -4.50 18.14
C ALA A 53 -0.32 -4.69 18.11
N SER A 54 -0.79 -5.76 17.47
CA SER A 54 -2.21 -6.10 17.39
C SER A 54 -2.40 -7.60 17.64
N GLU A 55 -3.53 -7.99 18.24
CA GLU A 55 -3.92 -9.40 18.37
C GLU A 55 -4.15 -10.06 17.01
N GLY A 56 -4.50 -9.26 16.00
CA GLY A 56 -4.54 -9.66 14.60
C GLY A 56 -3.46 -8.98 13.77
N MET A 57 -3.71 -8.86 12.46
CA MET A 57 -2.82 -8.17 11.53
C MET A 57 -2.59 -6.71 11.97
N VAL A 58 -1.38 -6.20 11.75
CA VAL A 58 -1.06 -4.77 11.77
C VAL A 58 -0.14 -4.47 10.60
N VAL A 59 -0.48 -3.49 9.76
CA VAL A 59 0.33 -3.06 8.60
C VAL A 59 0.28 -1.55 8.51
N CYS A 60 1.42 -0.90 8.26
CA CYS A 60 1.46 0.52 7.91
C CYS A 60 1.16 0.67 6.41
N SER A 61 -0.06 1.09 6.10
CA SER A 61 -0.55 1.25 4.72
C SER A 61 -0.09 2.58 4.10
N ASP A 62 -0.01 3.64 4.92
CA ASP A 62 0.48 4.94 4.49
C ASP A 62 1.01 5.82 5.62
N VAL A 63 1.74 6.87 5.24
CA VAL A 63 2.34 7.85 6.16
C VAL A 63 1.95 9.25 5.70
N SER A 64 1.56 10.12 6.62
CA SER A 64 1.29 11.52 6.28
C SER A 64 2.57 12.24 5.81
N SER A 65 2.40 13.25 4.98
CA SER A 65 3.45 14.12 4.44
C SER A 65 4.32 14.76 5.51
N ASP A 66 3.76 15.06 6.69
CA ASP A 66 4.50 15.56 7.86
C ASP A 66 5.17 14.46 8.72
N ALA A 67 5.01 13.20 8.33
CA ALA A 67 5.49 12.00 9.01
C ALA A 67 5.01 11.81 10.46
N LYS A 68 3.92 12.48 10.86
CA LYS A 68 3.38 12.39 12.24
C LYS A 68 2.21 11.43 12.40
N ARG A 69 1.58 11.04 11.30
CA ARG A 69 0.40 10.17 11.29
C ARG A 69 0.59 8.99 10.36
N LEU A 70 0.08 7.84 10.77
CA LEU A 70 0.09 6.61 9.99
C LEU A 70 -1.33 6.17 9.69
N LEU A 71 -1.58 5.71 8.46
CA LEU A 71 -2.72 4.85 8.20
C LEU A 71 -2.30 3.41 8.43
N LEU A 72 -3.01 2.73 9.32
CA LEU A 72 -2.75 1.35 9.68
C LEU A 72 -3.92 0.48 9.24
N THR A 73 -3.65 -0.68 8.66
CA THR A 73 -4.62 -1.76 8.58
C THR A 73 -4.44 -2.62 9.81
N MET A 74 -5.46 -2.72 10.67
CA MET A 74 -5.36 -3.44 11.94
C MET A 74 -6.57 -4.33 12.20
N ALA A 75 -6.36 -5.40 12.98
CA ALA A 75 -7.43 -6.24 13.49
C ALA A 75 -7.33 -6.51 15.00
N PRO A 76 -7.43 -5.47 15.85
CA PRO A 76 -7.22 -5.62 17.29
C PRO A 76 -8.29 -6.46 18.00
N LYS A 77 -9.45 -6.69 17.38
CA LYS A 77 -10.56 -7.50 17.91
C LYS A 77 -11.26 -8.32 16.81
N GLY A 78 -10.50 -8.78 15.83
CA GLY A 78 -10.99 -9.62 14.73
C GLY A 78 -11.52 -8.89 13.49
N SER A 79 -12.17 -7.72 13.63
CA SER A 79 -12.52 -6.88 12.46
C SER A 79 -11.27 -6.24 11.87
N ILE A 80 -11.08 -6.36 10.55
CA ILE A 80 -9.96 -5.73 9.83
C ILE A 80 -10.42 -4.37 9.31
N ASP A 81 -9.88 -3.31 9.88
CA ASP A 81 -10.25 -1.94 9.54
C ASP A 81 -9.02 -1.06 9.26
N VAL A 82 -9.26 0.10 8.65
CA VAL A 82 -8.27 1.18 8.56
C VAL A 82 -8.37 2.06 9.80
N TYR A 83 -7.22 2.32 10.42
CA TYR A 83 -7.02 3.20 11.55
C TYR A 83 -6.07 4.34 11.18
N GLU A 84 -6.25 5.50 11.79
CA GLU A 84 -5.26 6.57 11.79
C GLU A 84 -4.57 6.60 13.16
N TYR A 85 -3.24 6.54 13.15
CA TYR A 85 -2.42 6.56 14.36
C TYR A 85 -1.56 7.82 14.38
N ILE A 86 -1.70 8.61 15.44
CA ILE A 86 -0.80 9.73 15.73
C ILE A 86 0.41 9.15 16.46
N LEU A 87 1.62 9.33 15.92
CA LEU A 87 2.84 8.79 16.51
C LEU A 87 3.01 9.27 17.96
N GLY A 88 3.14 8.32 18.89
CA GLY A 88 3.25 8.61 20.33
C GLY A 88 1.94 9.05 20.99
N GLY A 89 0.81 8.98 20.27
CA GLY A 89 -0.49 9.50 20.71
C GLY A 89 -1.64 8.55 20.42
N ALA A 90 -2.76 9.13 19.97
CA ALA A 90 -4.03 8.43 19.84
C ALA A 90 -4.12 7.53 18.60
N LEU A 91 -4.84 6.42 18.76
CA LEU A 91 -5.26 5.53 17.68
C LEU A 91 -6.76 5.72 17.42
N LYS A 92 -7.12 6.04 16.19
CA LYS A 92 -8.49 6.30 15.77
C LYS A 92 -8.92 5.29 14.71
N ARG A 93 -10.04 4.60 14.92
CA ARG A 93 -10.66 3.76 13.88
C ARG A 93 -11.31 4.66 12.82
N VAL A 94 -10.93 4.50 11.55
CA VAL A 94 -11.42 5.32 10.43
C VAL A 94 -12.53 4.61 9.66
N THR A 95 -12.42 3.29 9.48
CA THR A 95 -13.47 2.47 8.84
C THR A 95 -14.10 1.50 9.84
N ASN A 96 -15.36 1.12 9.59
CA ASN A 96 -16.12 0.22 10.46
C ASN A 96 -17.19 -0.53 9.68
N PHE A 97 -16.85 -0.98 8.46
CA PHE A 97 -17.79 -1.69 7.60
C PHE A 97 -17.88 -3.17 7.99
N LYS A 98 -18.90 -3.86 7.49
CA LYS A 98 -19.09 -5.31 7.73
C LYS A 98 -18.01 -6.17 7.04
N GLY A 99 -17.28 -5.59 6.09
CA GLY A 99 -16.25 -6.26 5.30
C GLY A 99 -14.85 -6.14 5.89
N ILE A 100 -13.87 -6.47 5.06
CA ILE A 100 -12.44 -6.32 5.30
C ILE A 100 -12.00 -4.99 4.66
N ASP A 101 -11.51 -4.05 5.47
CA ASP A 101 -10.99 -2.77 4.98
C ASP A 101 -9.47 -2.71 5.13
N VAL A 102 -8.74 -2.60 4.00
CA VAL A 102 -7.28 -2.68 3.95
C VAL A 102 -6.67 -1.64 3.03
N ASN A 103 -5.33 -1.52 3.04
CA ASN A 103 -4.58 -0.68 2.10
C ASN A 103 -5.06 0.79 2.11
N GLY A 104 -5.27 1.37 3.29
CA GLY A 104 -5.62 2.78 3.43
C GLY A 104 -4.52 3.72 2.89
N LYS A 105 -4.90 4.72 2.10
CA LYS A 105 -4.02 5.71 1.46
C LYS A 105 -4.56 7.11 1.65
N TYR A 106 -3.73 8.07 2.03
CA TYR A 106 -4.17 9.44 2.22
C TYR A 106 -4.63 10.07 0.89
N LEU A 107 -5.68 10.88 0.96
CA LEU A 107 -6.28 11.55 -0.19
C LEU A 107 -6.74 12.96 0.20
N ALA A 108 -6.87 13.85 -0.80
CA ALA A 108 -7.44 15.18 -0.65
C ALA A 108 -6.76 15.99 0.48
N ASN A 109 -5.43 16.10 0.40
CA ASN A 109 -4.58 16.72 1.43
C ASN A 109 -4.84 16.11 2.83
N GLU A 110 -4.88 14.78 2.89
CA GLU A 110 -4.99 13.99 4.12
C GLU A 110 -6.27 14.24 4.92
N LYS A 111 -7.33 14.75 4.27
CA LYS A 111 -8.68 14.88 4.86
C LYS A 111 -9.55 13.65 4.64
N SER A 112 -9.16 12.83 3.67
CA SER A 112 -9.84 11.60 3.28
C SER A 112 -8.84 10.48 3.09
N ILE A 113 -9.35 9.27 2.99
CA ILE A 113 -8.58 8.09 2.60
C ILE A 113 -9.20 7.43 1.38
N ALA A 114 -8.37 6.81 0.55
CA ALA A 114 -8.75 5.72 -0.34
C ALA A 114 -8.44 4.39 0.37
N PHE A 115 -9.26 3.36 0.21
CA PHE A 115 -9.05 2.05 0.83
C PHE A 115 -9.74 0.94 0.04
N VAL A 116 -9.20 -0.27 0.13
CA VAL A 116 -9.82 -1.48 -0.45
C VAL A 116 -10.83 -2.03 0.56
N SER A 117 -12.04 -2.31 0.11
CA SER A 117 -13.09 -2.93 0.92
C SER A 117 -13.92 -3.92 0.12
N ASP A 118 -14.30 -5.03 0.74
CA ASP A 118 -15.25 -6.01 0.18
C ASP A 118 -16.68 -5.85 0.75
N MET A 119 -16.98 -4.73 1.43
CA MET A 119 -18.26 -4.52 2.12
C MET A 119 -19.52 -4.68 1.22
N LEU A 120 -19.38 -4.57 -0.11
CA LEU A 120 -20.45 -4.75 -1.09
C LEU A 120 -20.33 -6.07 -1.89
N GLY A 121 -19.56 -7.04 -1.40
CA GLY A 121 -19.45 -8.41 -1.93
C GLY A 121 -18.14 -8.71 -2.67
N SER A 122 -17.58 -7.75 -3.41
CA SER A 122 -16.25 -7.89 -4.03
C SER A 122 -15.32 -6.77 -3.61
N ALA A 123 -14.03 -7.09 -3.47
CA ALA A 123 -13.00 -6.11 -3.13
C ALA A 123 -12.99 -4.98 -4.16
N ASN A 124 -13.21 -3.75 -3.71
CA ASN A 124 -13.16 -2.57 -4.55
C ASN A 124 -12.63 -1.37 -3.76
N ILE A 125 -12.36 -0.27 -4.46
CA ILE A 125 -11.71 0.89 -3.84
C ILE A 125 -12.72 2.00 -3.62
N TYR A 126 -12.76 2.45 -2.37
CA TYR A 126 -13.65 3.49 -1.89
C TYR A 126 -12.84 4.64 -1.32
N SER A 127 -13.44 5.83 -1.31
CA SER A 127 -12.97 6.97 -0.56
C SER A 127 -13.88 7.27 0.62
N LYS A 128 -13.31 7.78 1.70
CA LYS A 128 -14.06 8.21 2.89
C LYS A 128 -13.32 9.36 3.58
N SER A 129 -14.06 10.35 4.06
CA SER A 129 -13.47 11.37 4.93
C SER A 129 -13.03 10.75 6.26
N ILE A 130 -11.84 11.13 6.75
CA ILE A 130 -11.29 10.61 8.02
C ILE A 130 -12.22 10.88 9.19
N ASN A 131 -12.94 12.01 9.17
CA ASN A 131 -13.87 12.44 10.21
C ASN A 131 -15.35 12.25 9.83
N GLY A 132 -15.64 11.84 8.59
CA GLY A 132 -17.01 11.66 8.11
C GLY A 132 -17.49 10.22 8.20
N THR A 133 -18.77 10.01 7.87
CA THR A 133 -19.39 8.69 7.74
C THR A 133 -19.59 8.27 6.29
N ASN A 134 -19.79 9.24 5.39
CA ASN A 134 -20.03 9.00 3.98
C ASN A 134 -18.79 8.43 3.28
N PHE A 135 -19.03 7.48 2.38
CA PHE A 135 -18.03 6.88 1.51
C PHE A 135 -18.54 6.85 0.06
N SER A 136 -17.63 6.76 -0.91
CA SER A 136 -17.95 6.66 -2.33
C SER A 136 -17.01 5.69 -3.02
N LYS A 137 -17.48 4.95 -4.03
CA LYS A 137 -16.61 4.14 -4.89
C LYS A 137 -15.81 5.07 -5.79
N ILE A 138 -14.49 4.88 -5.90
CA ILE A 138 -13.61 5.73 -6.72
C ILE A 138 -12.84 4.98 -7.81
N ALA A 139 -12.81 3.65 -7.79
CA ALA A 139 -12.32 2.84 -8.90
C ALA A 139 -13.51 2.33 -9.73
N TYR A 140 -13.74 2.94 -10.90
CA TYR A 140 -14.92 2.65 -11.73
C TYR A 140 -14.73 1.53 -12.77
N TYR A 141 -13.50 1.02 -12.90
CA TYR A 141 -13.20 -0.15 -13.71
C TYR A 141 -12.71 -1.29 -12.82
N GLY A 142 -12.92 -2.52 -13.30
CA GLY A 142 -12.62 -3.72 -12.53
C GLY A 142 -13.71 -4.03 -11.50
N GLY A 143 -14.05 -5.32 -11.40
CA GLY A 143 -14.99 -5.82 -10.39
C GLY A 143 -14.29 -6.26 -9.09
N ASN A 144 -12.96 -6.40 -9.11
CA ASN A 144 -12.17 -6.97 -8.02
C ASN A 144 -10.81 -6.26 -7.95
N ASN A 145 -10.74 -5.17 -7.21
CA ASN A 145 -9.56 -4.33 -7.09
C ASN A 145 -8.84 -4.63 -5.77
N SER A 146 -7.59 -5.10 -5.86
CA SER A 146 -6.89 -5.78 -4.75
C SER A 146 -5.88 -4.91 -4.00
N SER A 147 -5.42 -3.81 -4.59
CA SER A 147 -4.51 -2.85 -3.94
C SER A 147 -4.59 -1.49 -4.58
N CYS A 148 -4.22 -0.43 -3.85
CA CYS A 148 -4.17 0.92 -4.38
C CYS A 148 -3.06 1.79 -3.79
N ASP A 149 -2.77 2.88 -4.50
CA ASP A 149 -1.92 3.99 -4.07
C ASP A 149 -2.47 5.30 -4.63
N THR A 150 -2.15 6.44 -4.01
CA THR A 150 -2.68 7.76 -4.38
C THR A 150 -1.56 8.77 -4.58
N SER A 151 -1.77 9.72 -5.49
CA SER A 151 -0.87 10.86 -5.69
C SER A 151 -1.68 12.05 -6.22
N GLY A 152 -1.81 13.10 -5.40
CA GLY A 152 -2.70 14.23 -5.69
C GLY A 152 -4.14 13.76 -5.94
N ASP A 153 -4.68 14.08 -7.12
CA ASP A 153 -6.02 13.70 -7.54
C ASP A 153 -6.09 12.35 -8.27
N TYR A 154 -4.97 11.62 -8.35
CA TYR A 154 -4.89 10.33 -9.03
C TYR A 154 -4.91 9.16 -8.07
N ILE A 155 -5.45 8.05 -8.57
CA ILE A 155 -5.41 6.74 -7.94
C ILE A 155 -4.79 5.73 -8.89
N LEU A 156 -3.97 4.85 -8.33
CA LEU A 156 -3.37 3.72 -8.99
C LEU A 156 -3.89 2.45 -8.32
N TYR A 157 -4.26 1.45 -9.10
CA TYR A 157 -4.79 0.21 -8.53
C TYR A 157 -4.55 -1.03 -9.40
N SER A 158 -4.52 -2.18 -8.74
CA SER A 158 -4.55 -3.49 -9.41
C SER A 158 -5.96 -4.05 -9.45
N SER A 159 -6.41 -4.44 -10.63
CA SER A 159 -7.67 -5.16 -10.85
C SER A 159 -7.39 -6.61 -11.22
N ASN A 160 -8.03 -7.55 -10.52
CA ASN A 160 -8.04 -8.97 -10.83
C ASN A 160 -9.05 -9.24 -11.94
N GLU A 161 -8.60 -9.89 -13.01
CA GLU A 161 -9.35 -10.14 -14.23
C GLU A 161 -9.27 -11.62 -14.63
N SER A 162 -10.10 -12.03 -15.59
CA SER A 162 -9.99 -13.39 -16.14
C SER A 162 -8.63 -13.57 -16.80
N GLY A 163 -7.79 -14.46 -16.24
CA GLY A 163 -6.47 -14.76 -16.77
C GLY A 163 -5.34 -13.83 -16.32
N GLY A 164 -5.55 -12.94 -15.33
CA GLY A 164 -4.47 -12.08 -14.85
C GLY A 164 -4.86 -11.00 -13.84
N SER A 165 -3.93 -10.08 -13.61
CA SER A 165 -4.19 -8.84 -12.89
C SER A 165 -3.46 -7.67 -13.56
N ASN A 166 -4.15 -6.54 -13.70
CA ASN A 166 -3.65 -5.38 -14.44
C ASN A 166 -3.66 -4.12 -13.61
N ILE A 167 -2.76 -3.20 -13.94
CA ILE A 167 -2.61 -1.92 -13.25
C ILE A 167 -3.34 -0.82 -14.03
N TYR A 168 -4.11 -0.01 -13.31
CA TYR A 168 -4.89 1.09 -13.85
C TYR A 168 -4.55 2.39 -13.12
N LEU A 169 -4.48 3.48 -13.89
CA LEU A 169 -4.45 4.84 -13.41
C LEU A 169 -5.84 5.44 -13.59
N GLY A 170 -6.41 6.01 -12.53
CA GLY A 170 -7.68 6.71 -12.56
C GLY A 170 -7.58 8.10 -11.92
N ALA A 171 -8.60 8.92 -12.14
CA ALA A 171 -8.80 10.15 -11.39
C ALA A 171 -9.78 9.90 -10.23
N THR A 172 -9.57 10.57 -9.10
CA THR A 172 -10.38 10.38 -7.89
C THR A 172 -11.70 11.17 -7.91
N GLN A 173 -11.82 12.14 -8.83
CA GLN A 173 -12.96 13.06 -8.97
C GLN A 173 -13.66 12.95 -10.33
N SER A 174 -13.30 11.97 -11.17
CA SER A 174 -13.94 11.74 -12.46
C SER A 174 -13.90 10.27 -12.84
N THR A 175 -14.52 9.92 -13.96
CA THR A 175 -14.49 8.56 -14.51
C THR A 175 -13.25 8.30 -15.37
N TYR A 176 -12.28 9.22 -15.39
CA TYR A 176 -11.05 9.04 -16.15
C TYR A 176 -10.34 7.75 -15.72
N ILE A 177 -9.94 6.97 -16.73
CA ILE A 177 -9.16 5.77 -16.54
C ILE A 177 -8.20 5.52 -17.70
N ARG A 178 -7.04 4.97 -17.36
CA ARG A 178 -6.03 4.49 -18.29
C ARG A 178 -5.43 3.18 -17.78
N ALA A 179 -5.52 2.13 -18.59
CA ALA A 179 -4.76 0.91 -18.36
C ALA A 179 -3.25 1.19 -18.53
N LEU A 180 -2.44 0.75 -17.56
CA LEU A 180 -0.97 0.82 -17.61
C LEU A 180 -0.35 -0.52 -17.99
N THR A 181 -1.06 -1.62 -17.76
CA THR A 181 -0.70 -2.96 -18.23
C THR A 181 -1.91 -3.63 -18.88
N SER A 182 -1.68 -4.63 -19.72
CA SER A 182 -2.74 -5.35 -20.45
C SER A 182 -2.64 -6.87 -20.40
N SER A 183 -1.63 -7.43 -19.72
CA SER A 183 -1.42 -8.87 -19.65
C SER A 183 -0.52 -9.29 -18.48
N GLY A 184 -0.66 -10.55 -18.09
CA GLY A 184 0.09 -11.18 -17.01
C GLY A 184 -0.51 -10.89 -15.63
N TYR A 185 0.30 -11.07 -14.60
CA TYR A 185 -0.08 -10.82 -13.21
C TYR A 185 0.74 -9.67 -12.67
N ASN A 186 0.14 -8.49 -12.62
CA ASN A 186 0.72 -7.23 -12.18
C ASN A 186 -0.04 -6.76 -10.93
N TYR A 187 0.67 -6.45 -9.84
CA TYR A 187 0.04 -6.16 -8.54
C TYR A 187 0.90 -5.26 -7.65
N LEU A 188 0.28 -4.76 -6.56
CA LEU A 188 0.87 -3.85 -5.58
C LEU A 188 1.55 -2.63 -6.22
N PRO A 189 0.82 -1.84 -7.03
CA PRO A 189 1.42 -0.70 -7.70
C PRO A 189 1.65 0.45 -6.70
N ARG A 190 2.68 1.26 -6.93
CA ARG A 190 3.09 2.39 -6.10
C ARG A 190 3.50 3.58 -6.95
N PHE A 191 3.05 4.77 -6.58
CA PHE A 191 3.54 6.02 -7.13
C PHE A 191 4.91 6.36 -6.58
N SER A 192 5.72 7.05 -7.39
CA SER A 192 6.82 7.84 -6.87
C SER A 192 6.34 9.04 -6.06
N ASN A 193 7.21 9.58 -5.21
CA ASN A 193 6.87 10.76 -4.40
C ASN A 193 6.43 11.98 -5.24
N ASP A 194 6.93 12.10 -6.48
CA ASP A 194 6.52 13.13 -7.45
C ASP A 194 5.37 12.71 -8.39
N GLY A 195 4.86 11.49 -8.22
CA GLY A 195 3.76 10.92 -9.01
C GLY A 195 4.09 10.58 -10.47
N ARG A 196 5.36 10.72 -10.91
CA ARG A 196 5.76 10.55 -12.32
C ARG A 196 6.11 9.13 -12.71
N VAL A 197 6.49 8.31 -11.74
CA VAL A 197 6.93 6.94 -11.92
C VAL A 197 6.00 6.02 -11.15
N ILE A 198 5.76 4.85 -11.74
CA ILE A 198 5.05 3.75 -11.11
C ILE A 198 6.01 2.58 -10.91
N LEU A 199 6.05 2.02 -9.70
CA LEU A 199 6.50 0.64 -9.50
C LEU A 199 5.31 -0.30 -9.38
N TYR A 200 5.52 -1.55 -9.77
CA TYR A 200 4.62 -2.65 -9.48
C TYR A 200 5.38 -3.96 -9.51
N ILE A 201 4.81 -5.02 -8.93
CA ILE A 201 5.36 -6.37 -9.02
C ILE A 201 4.71 -7.07 -10.21
N ARG A 202 5.51 -7.77 -11.02
CA ARG A 202 5.03 -8.63 -12.11
C ARG A 202 5.49 -10.07 -11.89
N LYS A 203 4.58 -11.04 -12.00
CA LYS A 203 4.94 -12.47 -12.01
C LYS A 203 5.64 -12.83 -13.32
N VAL A 204 6.75 -13.57 -13.24
CA VAL A 204 7.53 -14.05 -14.39
C VAL A 204 7.99 -15.49 -14.12
N GLY A 205 7.45 -16.45 -14.88
CA GLY A 205 7.68 -17.87 -14.63
C GLY A 205 7.21 -18.27 -13.22
N SER A 206 8.09 -18.93 -12.46
CA SER A 206 7.84 -19.26 -11.06
C SER A 206 7.98 -18.05 -10.13
N GLY A 207 8.88 -17.11 -10.44
CA GLY A 207 9.20 -15.95 -9.60
C GLY A 207 8.46 -14.66 -9.99
N ASN A 208 9.04 -13.54 -9.59
CA ASN A 208 8.55 -12.20 -9.91
C ASN A 208 9.67 -11.15 -10.00
N GLU A 209 9.32 -9.99 -10.52
CA GLU A 209 10.23 -8.86 -10.73
C GLU A 209 9.56 -7.54 -10.35
N ILE A 210 10.38 -6.53 -10.02
CA ILE A 210 9.90 -5.15 -9.91
C ILE A 210 9.90 -4.53 -11.31
N ARG A 211 8.78 -3.91 -11.68
CA ARG A 211 8.64 -3.15 -12.92
C ARG A 211 8.60 -1.67 -12.62
N TYR A 212 9.32 -0.90 -13.41
CA TYR A 212 9.30 0.56 -13.42
C TYR A 212 8.60 1.04 -14.68
N LEU A 213 7.74 2.04 -14.54
CA LEU A 213 7.05 2.70 -15.63
C LEU A 213 7.06 4.22 -15.39
N ASN A 214 7.65 4.98 -16.32
CA ASN A 214 7.56 6.44 -16.31
C ASN A 214 6.30 6.88 -17.08
N LEU A 215 5.41 7.62 -16.44
CA LEU A 215 4.10 7.99 -17.03
C LEU A 215 4.22 8.97 -18.21
N ALA A 216 5.22 9.85 -18.19
CA ALA A 216 5.42 10.87 -19.23
C ALA A 216 6.11 10.28 -20.47
N THR A 217 7.24 9.60 -20.27
CA THR A 217 8.05 9.04 -21.38
C THR A 217 7.56 7.68 -21.86
N LYS A 218 6.71 7.01 -21.07
CA LYS A 218 6.29 5.61 -21.25
C LYS A 218 7.45 4.60 -21.18
N GLN A 219 8.63 5.02 -20.73
CA GLN A 219 9.75 4.12 -20.51
C GLN A 219 9.38 3.05 -19.50
N THR A 220 9.72 1.79 -19.81
CA THR A 220 9.59 0.68 -18.88
C THR A 220 10.93 0.01 -18.63
N LEU A 221 11.17 -0.40 -17.40
CA LEU A 221 12.36 -1.17 -17.00
C LEU A 221 11.92 -2.35 -16.13
N ALA A 222 12.71 -3.41 -16.15
CA ALA A 222 12.49 -4.61 -15.34
C ALA A 222 13.70 -4.84 -14.43
N TYR A 223 13.41 -5.12 -13.17
CA TYR A 223 14.40 -5.42 -12.15
C TYR A 223 14.11 -6.83 -11.61
N PRO A 224 14.61 -7.87 -12.27
CA PRO A 224 14.38 -9.24 -11.85
C PRO A 224 15.06 -9.50 -10.50
N MET A 225 14.39 -10.27 -9.64
CA MET A 225 15.04 -10.84 -8.47
C MET A 225 15.93 -12.01 -8.91
N VAL A 226 17.18 -11.98 -8.47
CA VAL A 226 18.15 -13.05 -8.75
C VAL A 226 17.89 -14.26 -7.86
N GLN A 227 17.41 -14.03 -6.63
CA GLN A 227 17.10 -15.06 -5.66
C GLN A 227 15.88 -14.67 -4.82
N GLY A 228 15.01 -15.64 -4.54
CA GLY A 228 13.79 -15.46 -3.75
C GLY A 228 12.63 -14.84 -4.53
N GLU A 229 11.62 -14.39 -3.79
CA GLU A 229 10.41 -13.77 -4.34
C GLU A 229 10.10 -12.45 -3.64
N ILE A 230 9.60 -11.49 -4.40
CA ILE A 230 9.11 -10.20 -3.90
C ILE A 230 7.69 -10.40 -3.37
N GLN A 231 7.51 -10.24 -2.06
CA GLN A 231 6.20 -10.35 -1.43
C GLN A 231 5.47 -9.00 -1.34
N SER A 232 6.23 -7.90 -1.21
CA SER A 232 5.68 -6.54 -1.13
C SER A 232 6.75 -5.51 -1.47
N ILE A 233 6.32 -4.31 -1.84
CA ILE A 233 7.19 -3.17 -2.20
C ILE A 233 6.62 -1.86 -1.67
N ASP A 234 7.49 -0.86 -1.57
CA ASP A 234 7.14 0.55 -1.44
C ASP A 234 8.07 1.37 -2.34
N TRP A 235 7.67 2.61 -2.69
CA TRP A 235 8.52 3.53 -3.44
C TRP A 235 9.27 4.48 -2.52
#